data_AF-A0A8S3XMF3-F1
#
_entry.id   AF-A0A8S3XMF3-F1
#
_cell.length_a   1.000
_cell.length_b   1.000
_cell.length_c   1.000
_cell.angle_alpha   90.00
_cell.angle_beta   90.00
_cell.angle_gamma   90.00
#
_symmetry.space_group_name_H-M   'P 1'
#
loop_
_entity.id
_entity.type
_entity.pdbx_description
1 polymer ?
#
loop_
_entity_poly.entity_id
_entity_poly.type
_entity_poly.pdbx_seq_one_letter_code
_entity_poly.pdbx_strand_id
1 'polypeptide(L)'
;MVCKVAPKDITPTHRTVNDAHEQNHGVADYETALDSAVFGSDETKLKSDLIGCVEYNERHTSENLKAFLCDVMAEWNIADYTTAIASDNAANITAAIRDTGRWHIPCFAHSITLCASRSDDSIGNVGQG
;
A
#
# COMPACT_ATOMS: atom_id res chain seq x y z
N MET A 1 -1.21 9.05 14.58
CA MET A 1 -1.78 8.04 13.69
C MET A 1 -1.85 6.74 14.48
N VAL A 2 -3.04 6.38 14.98
CA VAL A 2 -3.24 5.13 15.72
C VAL A 2 -3.60 4.07 14.69
N CYS A 3 -2.63 3.28 14.26
CA CYS A 3 -2.89 2.14 13.39
C CYS A 3 -3.31 0.97 14.26
N LYS A 4 -4.52 0.45 14.07
CA LYS A 4 -4.88 -0.87 14.60
C LYS A 4 -4.00 -1.90 13.87
N VAL A 5 -3.28 -2.71 14.65
CA VAL A 5 -2.59 -3.89 14.11
C VAL A 5 -3.66 -4.91 13.76
N ALA A 6 -3.63 -5.42 12.53
CA ALA A 6 -4.60 -6.42 12.12
C ALA A 6 -4.44 -7.72 12.91
N PRO A 7 -5.54 -8.39 13.29
CA PRO A 7 -5.47 -9.78 13.74
C PRO A 7 -4.99 -10.68 12.58
N LYS A 8 -4.21 -11.73 12.87
CA LYS A 8 -3.69 -12.65 11.84
C LYS A 8 -4.77 -13.46 11.11
N ASP A 9 -6.02 -13.40 11.56
CA ASP A 9 -7.18 -14.05 10.95
C ASP A 9 -7.92 -13.09 10.01
N ILE A 10 -7.18 -12.36 9.16
CA ILE A 10 -7.79 -11.61 8.07
C ILE A 10 -8.34 -12.64 7.09
N THR A 11 -9.61 -12.99 7.25
CA THR A 11 -10.37 -13.61 6.17
C THR A 11 -10.60 -12.52 5.12
N PRO A 12 -10.13 -12.72 3.88
CA PRO A 12 -10.49 -11.81 2.81
C PRO A 12 -12.01 -11.86 2.67
N THR A 13 -12.67 -10.72 2.81
CA THR A 13 -14.10 -10.62 2.55
C THR A 13 -14.33 -10.80 1.06
N HIS A 14 -14.41 -12.05 0.60
CA HIS A 14 -14.92 -12.39 -0.72
C HIS A 14 -16.44 -12.25 -0.64
N ARG A 15 -16.94 -11.02 -0.70
CA ARG A 15 -18.38 -10.77 -0.78
C ARG A 15 -18.81 -11.14 -2.20
N THR A 16 -19.31 -12.37 -2.39
CA THR A 16 -20.11 -12.69 -3.57
C THR A 16 -21.35 -11.81 -3.53
N VAL A 17 -21.62 -11.12 -4.64
CA VAL A 17 -22.70 -10.12 -4.80
C VAL A 17 -24.14 -10.67 -4.64
N ASN A 18 -24.34 -11.86 -4.06
CA ASN A 18 -25.62 -12.56 -4.12
C ASN A 18 -26.33 -12.84 -2.78
N ASP A 19 -25.79 -12.45 -1.62
CA ASP A 19 -26.40 -12.80 -0.32
C ASP A 19 -26.87 -11.58 0.49
N ALA A 20 -27.59 -10.65 -0.15
CA ALA A 20 -28.17 -9.49 0.52
C ALA A 20 -29.70 -9.60 0.63
N HIS A 21 -30.19 -10.39 1.59
CA HIS A 21 -31.48 -10.12 2.21
C HIS A 21 -31.51 -10.59 3.67
N GLU A 22 -30.97 -9.78 4.58
CA GLU A 22 -31.57 -9.66 5.91
C GLU A 22 -31.18 -8.32 6.55
N GLN A 23 -32.21 -7.49 6.74
CA GLN A 23 -32.14 -6.19 7.40
C GLN A 23 -31.87 -6.40 8.89
N ASN A 24 -30.97 -5.61 9.47
CA ASN A 24 -31.12 -5.28 10.89
C ASN A 24 -30.75 -3.83 11.21
N HIS A 25 -31.65 -3.21 11.97
CA HIS A 25 -31.70 -1.82 12.38
C HIS A 25 -30.89 -1.58 13.66
N GLY A 26 -30.32 -0.38 13.79
CA GLY A 26 -29.72 0.17 15.02
C GLY A 26 -28.23 -0.21 15.16
N VAL A 27 -27.28 0.68 15.40
CA VAL A 27 -27.27 1.91 16.20
C VAL A 27 -26.26 2.86 15.54
N ALA A 28 -26.58 4.16 15.46
CA ALA A 28 -25.68 5.18 14.92
C ALA A 28 -24.59 5.50 15.95
N ASP A 29 -23.32 5.21 15.63
CA ASP A 29 -22.18 5.61 16.46
C ASP A 29 -20.99 6.05 15.58
N TYR A 30 -20.75 7.36 15.63
CA TYR A 30 -19.53 8.15 15.35
C TYR A 30 -18.42 7.58 14.42
N GLU A 31 -18.40 8.03 13.16
CA GLU A 31 -17.24 8.64 12.46
C GLU A 31 -17.47 8.60 10.95
N THR A 32 -18.12 9.65 10.45
CA THR A 32 -18.05 10.02 9.04
C THR A 32 -16.87 10.97 8.88
N ALA A 33 -15.71 10.49 8.47
CA ALA A 33 -14.63 11.36 8.00
C ALA A 33 -13.70 10.65 7.00
N LEU A 34 -13.81 11.10 5.75
CA LEU A 34 -12.93 10.84 4.61
C LEU A 34 -12.94 9.43 4.00
N ASP A 35 -13.95 9.15 3.19
CA ASP A 35 -13.73 8.47 1.92
C ASP A 35 -14.82 8.88 0.92
N SER A 36 -14.52 9.86 0.08
CA SER A 36 -15.44 10.38 -0.94
C SER A 36 -14.90 10.06 -2.33
N ALA A 37 -15.05 8.81 -2.74
CA ALA A 37 -15.21 8.44 -4.13
C ALA A 37 -16.42 7.50 -4.25
N VAL A 38 -17.62 8.10 -4.26
CA VAL A 38 -18.86 7.37 -4.52
C VAL A 38 -19.09 7.32 -6.02
N PHE A 39 -19.09 6.11 -6.58
CA PHE A 39 -19.73 5.84 -7.88
C PHE A 39 -20.53 4.54 -7.79
N GLY A 40 -21.84 4.66 -7.57
CA GLY A 40 -22.85 3.65 -7.91
C GLY A 40 -22.93 2.38 -7.05
N SER A 41 -23.96 2.31 -6.21
CA SER A 41 -24.65 1.11 -5.70
C SER A 41 -23.80 -0.14 -5.39
N ASP A 42 -23.12 -0.07 -4.25
CA ASP A 42 -22.80 -1.12 -3.26
C ASP A 42 -21.57 -0.60 -2.50
N GLU A 43 -21.63 -0.50 -1.17
CA GLU A 43 -20.63 0.22 -0.37
C GLU A 43 -19.22 -0.42 -0.46
N THR A 44 -18.44 -0.07 -1.49
CA THR A 44 -17.00 -0.32 -1.53
C THR A 44 -16.32 0.64 -0.56
N LYS A 45 -15.92 0.13 0.61
CA LYS A 45 -15.17 0.89 1.61
C LYS A 45 -13.69 0.56 1.48
N LEU A 46 -12.84 1.58 1.38
CA LEU A 46 -11.41 1.39 1.50
C LEU A 46 -11.08 0.98 2.95
N LYS A 47 -10.30 -0.07 3.11
CA LYS A 47 -9.75 -0.49 4.40
C LYS A 47 -8.24 -0.48 4.32
N SER A 48 -7.61 0.03 5.38
CA SER A 48 -6.17 0.02 5.54
C SER A 48 -5.85 -0.51 6.91
N ASP A 49 -5.12 -1.61 6.97
CA ASP A 49 -4.70 -2.24 8.20
C ASP A 49 -3.17 -2.31 8.27
N LEU A 50 -2.62 -2.10 9.47
CA LEU A 50 -1.18 -2.25 9.68
C LEU A 50 -0.85 -3.72 9.94
N ILE A 51 -0.15 -4.32 8.98
CA ILE A 51 0.36 -5.69 9.05
C ILE A 51 1.54 -5.76 10.02
N GLY A 52 2.47 -4.81 9.96
CA GLY A 52 3.58 -4.78 10.90
C GLY A 52 4.52 -3.60 10.69
N CYS A 53 5.36 -3.37 11.70
CA CYS A 53 6.50 -2.47 11.63
C CYS A 53 7.70 -3.26 12.13
N VAL A 54 8.59 -3.62 11.21
CA VAL A 54 9.71 -4.54 11.47
C VAL A 54 11.00 -3.77 11.26
N GLU A 55 11.90 -3.84 12.24
CA GLU A 55 13.27 -3.39 12.03
C GLU A 55 13.99 -4.39 11.12
N TYR A 56 14.46 -3.90 9.98
CA TYR A 56 15.11 -4.74 8.98
C TYR A 56 16.63 -4.55 9.04
N ASN A 57 17.32 -5.51 9.64
CA ASN A 57 18.76 -5.43 9.92
C ASN A 57 19.65 -6.01 8.81
N GLU A 58 19.04 -6.56 7.74
CA GLU A 58 19.79 -7.09 6.61
C GLU A 58 20.15 -6.02 5.58
N ARG A 59 21.04 -6.37 4.65
CA ARG A 59 21.30 -5.49 3.50
C ARG A 59 20.04 -5.38 2.66
N HIS A 60 19.63 -4.15 2.36
CA HIS A 60 18.52 -3.81 1.47
C HIS A 60 18.80 -4.11 -0.01
N THR A 61 19.27 -5.31 -0.33
CA THR A 61 19.41 -5.81 -1.69
C THR A 61 18.04 -6.18 -2.25
N SER A 62 17.91 -6.23 -3.58
CA SER A 62 16.66 -6.66 -4.23
C SER A 62 16.24 -8.06 -3.82
N GLU A 63 17.20 -8.98 -3.67
CA GLU A 63 16.96 -10.37 -3.33
C GLU A 63 16.44 -10.50 -1.90
N ASN A 64 17.07 -9.84 -0.93
CA ASN A 64 16.67 -9.94 0.46
C ASN A 64 15.30 -9.26 0.70
N LEU A 65 15.06 -8.11 0.06
CA LEU A 65 13.76 -7.44 0.13
C LEU A 65 12.64 -8.26 -0.50
N LYS A 66 12.90 -8.93 -1.63
CA LYS A 66 11.94 -9.84 -2.24
C LYS A 66 11.59 -10.98 -1.29
N ALA A 67 12.59 -11.64 -0.71
CA ALA A 67 12.39 -12.72 0.25
C ALA A 67 11.53 -12.23 1.43
N PHE A 68 11.89 -11.09 2.02
CA PHE A 68 11.12 -10.48 3.10
C PHE A 68 9.65 -10.20 2.73
N LEU A 69 9.38 -9.61 1.56
CA LEU A 69 8.01 -9.35 1.10
C LEU A 69 7.22 -10.66 0.92
N CYS A 70 7.85 -11.68 0.34
CA CYS A 70 7.24 -13.00 0.18
C CYS A 70 6.93 -13.66 1.52
N ASP A 71 7.86 -13.59 2.48
CA ASP A 71 7.68 -14.15 3.82
C ASP A 71 6.56 -13.45 4.57
N VAL A 72 6.47 -12.12 4.50
CA VAL A 72 5.37 -11.35 5.09
C VAL A 72 4.03 -11.73 4.44
N MET A 73 3.97 -11.82 3.11
CA MET A 73 2.73 -12.23 2.43
C MET A 73 2.30 -13.65 2.78
N ALA A 74 3.26 -14.58 2.97
CA ALA A 74 3.00 -15.95 3.37
C ALA A 74 2.58 -16.06 4.84
N GLU A 75 3.26 -15.34 5.75
CA GLU A 75 2.94 -15.31 7.18
C GLU A 75 1.49 -14.84 7.42
N TRP A 76 1.04 -13.87 6.63
CA TRP A 76 -0.30 -13.31 6.72
C TRP A 76 -1.32 -14.02 5.84
N ASN A 77 -0.91 -15.06 5.10
CA ASN A 77 -1.74 -15.78 4.14
C ASN A 77 -2.44 -14.85 3.13
N ILE A 78 -1.78 -13.75 2.76
CA ILE A 78 -2.31 -12.74 1.84
C ILE A 78 -1.71 -12.84 0.43
N ALA A 79 -0.75 -13.74 0.22
CA ALA A 79 -0.04 -13.86 -1.05
C ALA A 79 -1.03 -13.93 -2.24
N ASP A 80 -2.05 -14.77 -2.21
CA ASP A 80 -2.99 -14.89 -3.34
C ASP A 80 -3.89 -13.66 -3.54
N TYR A 81 -3.96 -12.78 -2.54
CA TYR A 81 -4.83 -11.59 -2.54
C TYR A 81 -4.06 -10.28 -2.84
N THR A 82 -2.73 -10.27 -2.68
CA THR A 82 -1.91 -9.06 -2.87
C THR A 82 -1.72 -8.70 -4.34
N THR A 83 -2.59 -7.90 -4.95
CA THR A 83 -2.46 -7.58 -6.39
C THR A 83 -1.27 -6.65 -6.70
N ALA A 84 -1.03 -5.68 -5.82
CA ALA A 84 -0.05 -4.62 -6.01
C ALA A 84 0.65 -4.26 -4.69
N ILE A 85 1.86 -3.72 -4.81
CA ILE A 85 2.69 -3.23 -3.69
C ILE A 85 3.06 -1.79 -3.98
N ALA A 86 2.80 -0.91 -3.02
CA ALA A 86 3.23 0.49 -3.07
C ALA A 86 4.50 0.68 -2.24
N SER A 87 5.53 1.29 -2.82
CA SER A 87 6.78 1.63 -2.11
C SER A 87 7.34 2.96 -2.60
N ASP A 88 8.38 3.46 -1.93
CA ASP A 88 9.22 4.49 -2.53
C ASP A 88 9.92 3.96 -3.80
N ASN A 89 10.45 4.88 -4.61
CA ASN A 89 11.02 4.53 -5.92
C ASN A 89 12.50 4.14 -5.83
N ALA A 90 13.02 3.72 -4.67
CA ALA A 90 14.39 3.25 -4.59
C ALA A 90 14.60 2.02 -5.48
N ALA A 91 15.80 1.92 -6.07
CA ALA A 91 16.11 0.91 -7.09
C ALA A 91 15.94 -0.51 -6.56
N ASN A 92 16.38 -0.78 -5.33
CA ASN A 92 16.40 -2.14 -4.77
C ASN A 92 14.99 -2.65 -4.45
N ILE A 93 14.13 -1.81 -3.84
CA ILE A 93 12.74 -2.21 -3.55
C ILE A 93 11.91 -2.31 -4.83
N THR A 94 12.14 -1.43 -5.81
CA THR A 94 11.49 -1.50 -7.12
C THR A 94 11.84 -2.81 -7.84
N ALA A 95 13.13 -3.19 -7.83
CA ALA A 95 13.58 -4.45 -8.41
C ALA A 95 13.01 -5.65 -7.66
N ALA A 96 13.02 -5.62 -6.32
CA ALA A 96 12.42 -6.66 -5.48
C ALA A 96 10.94 -6.91 -5.82
N ILE A 97 10.13 -5.84 -5.86
CA ILE A 97 8.69 -5.93 -6.16
C ILE A 97 8.47 -6.51 -7.56
N ARG A 98 9.22 -6.05 -8.56
CA ARG A 98 9.13 -6.61 -9.92
C ARG A 98 9.38 -8.11 -9.93
N ASP A 99 10.35 -8.56 -9.14
CA ASP A 99 10.74 -9.98 -9.08
C ASP A 99 9.78 -10.83 -8.21
N THR A 100 8.84 -10.21 -7.49
CA THR A 100 7.69 -10.92 -6.85
C THR A 100 6.56 -11.23 -7.84
N GLY A 101 6.56 -10.61 -9.03
CA GLY A 101 5.49 -10.73 -10.01
C GLY A 101 4.22 -9.90 -9.69
N ARG A 102 4.30 -8.98 -8.72
CA ARG A 102 3.20 -8.04 -8.38
C ARG A 102 3.36 -6.71 -9.08
N TRP A 103 2.25 -5.97 -9.17
CA TRP A 103 2.26 -4.61 -9.70
C TRP A 103 2.94 -3.66 -8.72
N HIS A 104 3.87 -2.84 -9.20
CA HIS A 104 4.49 -1.79 -8.40
C HIS A 104 3.72 -0.47 -8.55
N ILE A 105 3.29 0.10 -7.43
CA ILE A 105 2.69 1.44 -7.36
C ILE A 105 3.74 2.40 -6.78
N PRO A 106 4.36 3.26 -7.60
CA PRO A 106 5.40 4.17 -7.11
C PRO A 106 4.83 5.22 -6.15
N CYS A 107 5.63 5.63 -5.17
CA CYS A 107 5.25 6.67 -4.23
C CYS A 107 5.15 8.04 -4.94
N PHE A 108 3.96 8.63 -4.87
CA PHE A 108 3.70 9.94 -5.45
C PHE A 108 4.51 11.05 -4.78
N ALA A 109 4.64 11.03 -3.45
CA ALA A 109 5.42 12.02 -2.71
C ALA A 109 6.90 12.01 -3.14
N HIS A 110 7.48 10.82 -3.31
CA HIS A 110 8.85 10.70 -3.80
C HIS A 110 9.01 11.25 -5.22
N SER A 111 8.01 11.05 -6.07
CA SER A 111 7.99 11.59 -7.44
C SER A 111 7.99 13.13 -7.45
N ILE A 112 7.25 13.78 -6.53
CA ILE A 112 7.28 15.24 -6.37
C ILE A 112 8.67 15.72 -5.92
N THR A 113 9.27 15.07 -4.92
CA THR A 113 10.60 15.45 -4.41
C THR A 113 11.68 15.34 -5.51
N LEU A 114 11.58 14.32 -6.38
CA LEU A 114 12.47 14.19 -7.53
C LEU A 114 12.29 15.32 -8.56
N CYS A 115 11.06 15.82 -8.77
CA CYS A 115 10.84 16.97 -9.65
C CYS A 115 11.46 18.25 -9.09
N ALA A 116 11.28 18.51 -7.79
CA ALA A 116 11.80 19.72 -7.14
C ALA A 116 13.35 19.74 -7.07
N SER A 117 13.97 18.60 -6.78
CA SER A 117 15.44 18.49 -6.77
C SER A 117 16.04 18.70 -8.16
N ARG A 118 15.41 18.14 -9.21
CA ARG A 118 15.87 18.34 -10.60
C ARG A 118 15.75 19.78 -11.08
N SER A 119 14.77 20.55 -10.58
CA SER A 119 14.69 21.97 -10.91
C SER A 119 15.88 22.76 -10.33
N ASP A 120 16.32 22.45 -9.11
CA ASP A 120 17.44 23.17 -8.47
C ASP A 120 18.79 22.92 -9.17
N ASP A 121 19.01 21.71 -9.72
CA ASP A 121 20.21 21.39 -10.49
C ASP A 121 20.30 22.19 -11.80
N SER A 122 19.15 22.56 -12.39
CA SER A 122 19.09 23.26 -13.68
C SER A 122 19.32 24.77 -13.58
N ILE A 123 19.25 25.36 -12.38
CA ILE A 123 19.46 26.79 -12.14
C ILE A 123 20.92 27.13 -11.82
N GLY A 124 21.75 26.13 -11.51
CA GLY A 124 23.16 26.31 -11.14
C GLY A 124 24.14 26.54 -12.28
N ASN A 125 23.73 26.39 -13.56
CA ASN A 125 24.65 26.40 -14.71
C ASN A 125 24.44 27.57 -15.70
N VAL A 126 23.75 28.64 -15.32
CA VAL A 126 23.48 29.81 -16.19
C VAL A 126 24.43 30.99 -15.92
N GLY A 127 25.45 30.83 -15.07
CA GLY A 127 26.26 31.94 -14.55
C GLY A 127 27.78 31.92 -14.78
N GLN A 128 28.32 31.06 -15.66
CA GLN A 128 29.76 31.03 -15.97
C GLN A 128 29.95 31.06 -17.49
N GLY A 129 29.84 32.26 -18.06
CA GLY A 129 30.18 32.59 -19.45
C GLY A 129 30.94 33.90 -19.50
#